data_AF-A0A848CAK8-F1
#
_entry.id   AF-A0A848CAK8-F1
#
_cell.length_a   1.000
_cell.length_b   1.000
_cell.length_c   1.000
_cell.angle_alpha   90.00
_cell.angle_beta   90.00
_cell.angle_gamma   90.00
#
_symmetry.space_group_name_H-M   'P 1'
#
loop_
_entity.id
_entity.type
_entity.pdbx_description
1 polymer ?
#
loop_
_entity_poly.entity_id
_entity_poly.type
_entity_poly.pdbx_seq_one_letter_code
_entity_poly.pdbx_strand_id
1 'polypeptide(L)'
;MSGINHSQENNESFFQSIHFSSKFGIGKIIRQVNFKRRTPINPTEFIKWLLTTIFARQSLYRAKEAPAFTTRTIRNFLNDGRINWQKFVFLLANF
;
A
#
# COMPACT_ATOMS: atom_id res chain seq x y z
N MET A 1 17.60 23.20 -16.06
CA MET A 1 16.61 22.61 -15.15
C MET A 1 16.06 21.35 -15.80
N SER A 2 16.66 20.20 -15.50
CA SER A 2 16.14 18.89 -15.92
C SER A 2 14.84 18.65 -15.17
N GLY A 3 13.71 18.67 -15.88
CA GLY A 3 12.42 18.26 -15.30
C GLY A 3 12.56 16.85 -14.77
N ILE A 4 12.37 16.66 -13.47
CA ILE A 4 12.37 15.34 -12.85
C ILE A 4 11.28 14.52 -13.55
N ASN A 5 11.65 13.42 -14.19
CA ASN A 5 10.74 12.52 -14.90
C ASN A 5 9.88 11.74 -13.88
N HIS A 6 8.99 12.44 -13.17
CA HIS A 6 8.12 11.88 -12.13
C HIS A 6 7.25 10.72 -12.63
N SER A 7 6.93 10.68 -13.93
CA SER A 7 6.21 9.56 -14.55
C SER A 7 7.03 8.27 -14.58
N GLN A 8 8.35 8.36 -14.80
CA GLN A 8 9.26 7.23 -14.90
C GLN A 8 9.58 6.65 -13.50
N GLU A 9 9.80 7.52 -12.52
CA GLU A 9 10.06 7.16 -11.12
C GLU A 9 8.85 6.46 -10.46
N ASN A 10 7.63 6.90 -10.81
CA ASN A 10 6.39 6.24 -10.38
C ASN A 10 6.23 4.84 -10.98
N ASN A 11 6.63 4.64 -12.25
CA ASN A 11 6.58 3.33 -12.89
C ASN A 11 7.58 2.36 -12.26
N GLU A 12 8.80 2.82 -11.98
CA GLU A 12 9.79 2.01 -11.27
C GLU A 12 9.30 1.62 -9.87
N SER A 13 8.78 2.59 -9.11
CA SER A 13 8.22 2.35 -7.77
C SER A 13 7.07 1.35 -7.78
N PHE A 14 6.26 1.35 -8.84
CA PHE A 14 5.21 0.35 -9.04
C PHE A 14 5.80 -1.05 -9.27
N PHE A 15 6.80 -1.20 -10.14
CA PHE A 15 7.44 -2.50 -10.34
C PHE A 15 8.11 -3.02 -9.08
N GLN A 16 8.79 -2.14 -8.33
CA GLN A 16 9.38 -2.47 -7.04
C GLN A 16 8.32 -2.93 -6.03
N SER A 17 7.16 -2.29 -5.98
CA SER A 17 6.07 -2.69 -5.07
C SER A 17 5.46 -4.04 -5.43
N ILE A 18 5.35 -4.37 -6.72
CA ILE A 18 4.92 -5.69 -7.19
C ILE A 18 5.96 -6.76 -6.83
N HIS A 19 7.24 -6.50 -7.10
CA HIS A 19 8.32 -7.43 -6.78
C HIS A 19 8.42 -7.69 -5.27
N PHE A 20 8.42 -6.62 -4.46
CA PHE A 20 8.37 -6.71 -3.01
C PHE A 20 7.15 -7.52 -2.54
N SER A 21 5.97 -7.23 -3.12
CA SER A 21 4.74 -7.92 -2.73
C SER A 21 4.78 -9.42 -3.00
N SER A 22 5.41 -9.82 -4.11
CA SER A 22 5.63 -11.22 -4.47
C SER A 22 6.62 -11.89 -3.53
N LYS A 23 7.79 -11.26 -3.33
CA LYS A 23 8.89 -11.78 -2.49
C LYS A 23 8.46 -12.06 -1.05
N PHE A 24 7.74 -11.12 -0.44
CA PHE A 24 7.30 -11.22 0.96
C PHE A 24 5.91 -11.84 1.11
N GLY A 25 5.28 -12.30 0.03
CA GLY A 25 3.98 -12.96 0.08
C GLY A 25 2.88 -12.12 0.73
N ILE A 26 2.81 -10.81 0.42
CA ILE A 26 1.91 -9.84 1.06
C ILE A 26 0.45 -10.30 1.09
N GLY A 27 -0.03 -10.94 0.01
CA GLY A 27 -1.39 -11.46 -0.06
C GLY A 27 -1.69 -12.50 1.04
N LYS A 28 -0.69 -13.30 1.47
CA LYS A 28 -0.83 -14.24 2.59
C LYS A 28 -0.85 -13.51 3.92
N ILE A 29 -0.02 -12.48 4.10
CA ILE A 29 0.03 -11.67 5.33
C ILE A 29 -1.30 -10.95 5.55
N ILE A 30 -1.85 -10.33 4.51
CA ILE A 30 -3.14 -9.62 4.56
C ILE A 30 -4.26 -10.53 5.10
N ARG A 31 -4.31 -11.80 4.70
CA ARG A 31 -5.34 -12.73 5.21
C ARG A 31 -5.23 -13.00 6.72
N GLN A 32 -4.07 -12.74 7.33
CA GLN A 32 -3.79 -13.04 8.73
C GLN A 32 -4.04 -11.86 9.70
N VAL A 33 -4.23 -10.65 9.19
CA VAL A 33 -4.30 -9.42 10.01
C VAL A 33 -5.73 -8.94 10.24
N ASN A 34 -6.70 -9.86 10.18
CA ASN A 34 -8.12 -9.59 10.39
C ASN A 34 -8.75 -8.61 9.38
N PHE A 35 -8.28 -8.64 8.13
CA PHE A 35 -8.96 -8.02 6.98
C PHE A 35 -10.28 -8.72 6.61
N LYS A 36 -11.18 -8.89 7.58
CA LYS A 36 -12.45 -9.62 7.41
C LYS A 36 -13.67 -8.69 7.29
N ARG A 37 -13.48 -7.38 7.40
CA ARG A 37 -14.58 -6.42 7.30
C ARG A 37 -14.96 -6.19 5.83
N ARG A 38 -16.24 -5.91 5.57
CA ARG A 38 -16.70 -5.34 4.29
C ARG A 38 -16.17 -3.91 4.16
N THR A 39 -14.89 -3.78 3.87
CA THR A 39 -14.34 -2.53 3.36
C THR A 39 -14.63 -2.51 1.86
N PRO A 40 -15.11 -1.39 1.29
CA PRO A 40 -15.33 -1.27 -0.16
C PRO A 40 -14.02 -1.33 -0.98
N ILE A 41 -12.87 -1.35 -0.32
CA ILE A 41 -11.54 -1.39 -0.94
C ILE A 41 -11.00 -2.80 -0.86
N ASN A 42 -10.43 -3.29 -1.96
CA ASN A 42 -9.62 -4.49 -1.98
C ASN A 42 -8.33 -4.27 -1.15
N PRO A 43 -8.14 -4.97 -0.02
CA PRO A 43 -6.97 -4.75 0.84
C PRO A 43 -5.64 -4.98 0.13
N THR A 44 -5.60 -5.90 -0.83
CA THR A 44 -4.36 -6.20 -1.58
C THR A 44 -3.99 -5.05 -2.52
N GLU A 45 -4.98 -4.45 -3.19
CA GLU A 45 -4.75 -3.29 -4.05
C GLU A 45 -4.35 -2.06 -3.23
N PHE A 46 -5.00 -1.86 -2.08
CA PHE A 46 -4.63 -0.81 -1.15
C PHE A 46 -3.17 -0.91 -0.71
N ILE A 47 -2.72 -2.09 -0.26
CA ILE A 47 -1.34 -2.27 0.21
C ILE A 47 -0.35 -2.10 -0.94
N LYS A 48 -0.65 -2.60 -2.15
CA LYS A 48 0.18 -2.36 -3.33
C LYS A 48 0.33 -0.86 -3.63
N TRP A 49 -0.77 -0.12 -3.64
CA TRP A 49 -0.75 1.33 -3.85
C TRP A 49 0.04 2.06 -2.74
N LEU A 50 -0.14 1.65 -1.49
CA LEU A 50 0.58 2.23 -0.35
C LEU A 50 2.09 1.98 -0.47
N LEU A 51 2.51 0.75 -0.81
CA LEU A 51 3.91 0.42 -1.05
C LEU A 51 4.49 1.21 -2.21
N THR A 52 3.78 1.32 -3.34
CA THR A 52 4.20 2.16 -4.47
C THR A 52 4.40 3.62 -4.04
N THR A 53 3.48 4.16 -3.23
CA THR A 53 3.55 5.53 -2.70
C THR A 53 4.78 5.71 -1.80
N ILE A 54 5.04 4.74 -0.91
CA ILE A 54 6.22 4.74 -0.03
C ILE A 54 7.52 4.67 -0.83
N PHE A 55 7.59 3.78 -1.82
CA PHE A 55 8.80 3.61 -2.65
C PHE A 55 9.06 4.81 -3.54
N ALA A 56 8.00 5.46 -4.04
CA ALA A 56 8.08 6.73 -4.74
C ALA A 56 8.41 7.93 -3.81
N ARG A 57 8.61 7.69 -2.50
CA ARG A 57 8.87 8.72 -1.47
C ARG A 57 7.81 9.82 -1.44
N GLN A 58 6.57 9.46 -1.74
CA GLN A 58 5.44 10.38 -1.74
C GLN A 58 4.68 10.30 -0.42
N SER A 59 4.14 11.44 0.02
CA SER A 59 3.14 11.44 1.08
C SER A 59 1.78 11.01 0.51
N LEU A 60 0.86 10.56 1.36
CA LEU A 60 -0.51 10.21 0.94
C LEU A 60 -1.23 11.35 0.19
N TYR A 61 -0.82 12.61 0.40
CA TYR A 61 -1.38 13.79 -0.27
C TYR A 61 -0.77 14.06 -1.64
N ARG A 62 0.49 13.64 -1.86
CA ARG A 62 1.22 13.83 -3.12
C ARG A 62 1.17 12.59 -4.00
N ALA A 63 0.72 11.47 -3.44
CA ALA A 63 0.51 10.23 -4.14
C ALA A 63 -0.49 10.40 -5.29
N LYS A 64 -0.27 9.66 -6.38
CA LYS A 64 -1.23 9.61 -7.47
C LYS A 64 -2.58 9.10 -6.94
N GLU A 65 -3.64 9.83 -7.26
CA GLU A 65 -4.99 9.44 -6.88
C GLU A 65 -5.31 8.03 -7.40
N ALA A 66 -5.82 7.18 -6.52
CA ALA A 66 -6.35 5.89 -6.91
C ALA A 66 -7.84 6.06 -7.24
N PRO A 67 -8.30 5.68 -8.46
CA PRO A 67 -9.72 5.79 -8.82
C PRO A 67 -10.64 5.03 -7.85
N ALA A 68 -10.11 3.99 -7.20
CA ALA A 68 -10.85 3.12 -6.30
C ALA A 68 -11.07 3.70 -4.89
N PHE A 69 -10.33 4.73 -4.46
CA PHE A 69 -10.45 5.24 -3.09
C PHE A 69 -9.95 6.68 -2.90
N THR A 70 -10.64 7.41 -2.02
CA THR A 70 -10.25 8.77 -1.63
C THR A 70 -9.20 8.78 -0.52
N THR A 71 -8.49 9.90 -0.34
CA THR A 71 -7.58 10.14 0.79
C THR A 71 -8.26 9.93 2.14
N ARG A 72 -9.56 10.28 2.27
CA ARG A 72 -10.35 10.01 3.48
C ARG A 72 -10.52 8.52 3.71
N THR A 73 -10.84 7.77 2.65
CA THR A 73 -10.99 6.31 2.72
C THR A 73 -9.69 5.63 3.14
N ILE A 74 -8.55 6.09 2.59
CA ILE A 74 -7.20 5.61 2.97
C ILE A 74 -6.94 5.81 4.46
N ARG A 75 -7.17 7.02 4.99
CA ARG A 75 -6.94 7.30 6.41
C ARG A 75 -7.84 6.47 7.30
N ASN A 76 -9.13 6.36 6.95
CA ASN A 76 -10.07 5.52 7.71
C ASN A 76 -9.62 4.05 7.74
N PHE A 77 -9.06 3.57 6.63
CA PHE A 77 -8.56 2.20 6.54
C PHE A 77 -7.31 1.98 7.41
N LEU A 78 -6.32 2.87 7.33
CA LEU A 78 -5.12 2.83 8.17
C LEU A 78 -5.45 2.96 9.67
N ASN A 79 -6.52 3.68 10.00
CA ASN A 79 -6.96 3.89 11.38
C ASN A 79 -8.04 2.89 11.85
N ASP A 80 -8.47 1.92 11.04
CA ASP A 80 -9.47 0.94 11.50
C ASP A 80 -8.82 -0.03 12.50
N GLY A 81 -9.10 0.17 13.78
CA GLY A 81 -8.60 -0.67 14.88
C GLY A 81 -9.05 -2.14 14.83
N ARG A 82 -9.94 -2.51 13.90
CA ARG A 82 -10.27 -3.92 13.64
C ARG A 82 -9.21 -4.63 12.80
N ILE A 83 -8.39 -3.88 12.05
CA ILE A 83 -7.26 -4.42 11.29
C ILE A 83 -6.05 -4.46 12.21
N ASN A 84 -5.41 -5.62 12.32
CA ASN A 84 -4.24 -5.78 13.16
C ASN A 84 -2.96 -5.34 12.43
N TRP A 85 -2.77 -4.02 12.34
CA TRP A 85 -1.60 -3.42 11.70
C TRP A 85 -0.28 -3.76 12.38
N GLN A 86 -0.29 -3.98 13.70
CA GLN A 86 0.89 -4.43 14.43
C GLN A 86 1.32 -5.82 13.96
N LYS A 87 0.37 -6.76 13.84
CA LYS A 87 0.63 -8.09 13.30
C LYS A 87 1.09 -8.04 11.84
N PHE A 88 0.58 -7.09 11.04
CA PHE A 88 1.05 -6.89 9.67
C PHE A 88 2.54 -6.56 9.63
N VAL A 89 2.98 -5.55 10.40
CA VAL A 89 4.38 -5.13 10.48
C VAL A 89 5.25 -6.25 11.06
N PHE A 90 4.79 -6.94 12.12
CA PHE A 90 5.51 -8.07 12.70
C PHE A 90 5.71 -9.20 11.68
N LEU A 91 4.66 -9.60 10.96
CA LEU A 91 4.77 -10.64 9.95
C LEU A 91 5.70 -10.24 8.80
N LEU A 92 5.72 -8.97 8.39
CA LEU A 92 6.65 -8.46 7.39
C LEU A 92 8.11 -8.52 7.84
N ALA A 93 8.38 -8.17 9.10
CA ALA A 93 9.74 -8.10 9.64
C ALA A 93 10.35 -9.48 9.96
N ASN A 94 9.53 -10.53 10.01
CA ASN A 94 9.97 -11.90 10.31
C ASN A 94 10.22 -12.77 9.06
N PHE A 95 10.39 -12.16 7.88
CA PHE A 95 10.78 -12.84 6.65
C PHE A 95 12.29 -12.81 6.41
#